data_AF-A0A170X8D7-F1
#
_entry.id   AF-A0A170X8D7-F1
#
_cell.length_a   1.000
_cell.length_b   1.000
_cell.length_c   1.000
_cell.angle_alpha   90.00
_cell.angle_beta   90.00
_cell.angle_gamma   90.00
#
_symmetry.space_group_name_H-M   'P 1'
#
loop_
_entity.id
_entity.type
_entity.pdbx_description
1 polymer ?
#
loop_
_entity_poly.entity_id
_entity_poly.type
_entity_poly.pdbx_seq_one_letter_code
_entity_poly.pdbx_strand_id
1 'polypeptide(L)'
;FIAQYAGPGHWNDPDMLLIGNFGLSYDQSKVQMAIWAILAAPLMISTDLATIRPEFQEILLNKNIIQVNQDPLGIQGLRVYKEKMIEVWVRRVVPANLPNYSFAVAICSRRTDGFPYPYTLVLKRAFLLNHKGYTLKDLYTDQDLPGVYYPDSNITVRIN
;
A
#
# COMPACT_ATOMS: atom_id res chain seq x y z
N PHE A 1 -14.15 -10.72 1.34
CA PHE A 1 -14.51 -12.12 1.60
C PHE A 1 -13.68 -13.15 0.79
N ILE A 2 -12.68 -12.76 -0.01
CA ILE A 2 -11.83 -13.71 -0.76
C ILE A 2 -10.38 -13.85 -0.25
N ALA A 3 -9.91 -12.93 0.60
CA ALA A 3 -8.51 -12.87 1.02
C ALA A 3 -8.01 -14.15 1.73
N GLN A 4 -8.88 -14.87 2.43
CA GLN A 4 -8.53 -16.13 3.10
C GLN A 4 -8.18 -17.28 2.15
N TYR A 5 -8.55 -17.16 0.87
CA TYR A 5 -8.26 -18.13 -0.17
C TYR A 5 -7.00 -17.80 -0.97
N ALA A 6 -6.31 -16.69 -0.66
CA ALA A 6 -5.02 -16.36 -1.27
C ALA A 6 -3.85 -16.77 -0.38
N GLY A 7 -2.78 -17.25 -0.99
CA GLY A 7 -1.56 -17.66 -0.31
C GLY A 7 -0.52 -18.22 -1.28
N PRO A 8 0.65 -18.66 -0.78
CA PRO A 8 1.70 -19.24 -1.61
C PRO A 8 1.17 -20.37 -2.51
N GLY A 9 1.22 -20.15 -3.83
CA GLY A 9 0.77 -21.10 -4.85
C GLY A 9 -0.63 -20.84 -5.41
N HIS A 10 -1.42 -19.94 -4.84
CA HIS A 10 -2.75 -19.58 -5.34
C HIS A 10 -3.13 -18.13 -4.94
N TRP A 11 -3.30 -17.26 -5.93
CA TRP A 11 -3.48 -15.82 -5.70
C TRP A 11 -4.79 -15.32 -6.29
N ASN A 12 -5.39 -14.32 -5.63
CA ASN A 12 -6.50 -13.59 -6.23
C ASN A 12 -5.94 -12.60 -7.26
N ASP A 13 -6.54 -12.59 -8.45
CA ASP A 13 -6.13 -11.71 -9.54
C ASP A 13 -7.17 -10.58 -9.75
N PRO A 14 -6.85 -9.33 -9.39
CA PRO A 14 -7.70 -8.17 -9.65
C PRO A 14 -7.49 -7.56 -11.04
N ASP A 15 -6.86 -8.30 -11.97
CA ASP A 15 -6.50 -7.89 -13.33
C ASP A 15 -5.20 -7.05 -13.41
N MET A 16 -4.79 -6.74 -14.64
CA MET A 16 -3.50 -6.15 -14.99
C MET A 16 -3.27 -4.72 -14.47
N LEU A 17 -2.00 -4.34 -14.33
CA LEU A 17 -1.56 -2.97 -14.08
C LEU A 17 -1.70 -2.13 -15.35
N LEU A 18 -2.35 -0.97 -15.22
CA LEU A 18 -2.57 -0.01 -16.31
C LEU A 18 -1.61 1.19 -16.23
N ILE A 19 -0.61 1.12 -15.34
CA ILE A 19 0.41 2.14 -15.12
C ILE A 19 1.21 2.33 -16.41
N GLY A 20 1.34 3.59 -16.87
CA GLY A 20 2.00 3.92 -18.13
C GLY A 20 1.04 4.14 -19.31
N ASN A 21 -0.22 3.73 -19.20
CA ASN A 21 -1.24 3.97 -20.23
C ASN A 21 -1.89 5.37 -20.10
N PHE A 22 -2.87 5.63 -20.96
CA PHE A 22 -3.59 6.92 -21.04
C PHE A 22 -4.67 7.10 -19.96
N GLY A 23 -5.08 6.03 -19.28
CA GLY A 23 -6.29 5.99 -18.44
C GLY A 23 -6.10 6.42 -16.98
N LEU A 24 -4.86 6.49 -16.49
CA LEU A 24 -4.56 6.82 -15.10
C LEU A 24 -3.66 8.06 -15.00
N SER A 25 -3.96 8.94 -14.07
CA SER A 25 -3.02 9.98 -13.62
C SER A 25 -1.82 9.35 -12.90
N TYR A 26 -0.78 10.16 -12.64
CA TYR A 26 0.37 9.74 -11.85
C TYR A 26 -0.04 9.24 -10.45
N ASP A 27 -0.88 9.99 -9.75
CA ASP A 27 -1.34 9.60 -8.40
C ASP A 27 -2.25 8.36 -8.44
N GLN A 28 -3.12 8.24 -9.46
CA GLN A 28 -3.92 7.03 -9.63
C GLN A 28 -3.05 5.79 -9.93
N SER A 29 -1.95 5.97 -10.65
CA SER A 29 -0.97 4.90 -10.93
C SER A 29 -0.26 4.45 -9.64
N LYS A 30 0.11 5.40 -8.77
CA LYS A 30 0.64 5.10 -7.43
C LYS A 30 -0.37 4.35 -6.57
N VAL A 31 -1.65 4.74 -6.63
CA VAL A 31 -2.72 4.05 -5.91
C VAL A 31 -2.86 2.61 -6.41
N GLN A 32 -2.86 2.38 -7.74
CA GLN A 32 -2.94 1.03 -8.30
C GLN A 32 -1.78 0.14 -7.81
N MET A 33 -0.53 0.62 -7.93
CA MET A 33 0.65 -0.14 -7.50
C MET A 33 0.61 -0.48 -5.99
N ALA A 34 0.26 0.49 -5.15
CA ALA A 34 0.20 0.29 -3.71
C ALA A 34 -0.91 -0.70 -3.31
N ILE A 35 -2.11 -0.58 -3.89
CA ILE A 35 -3.23 -1.48 -3.57
C ILE A 35 -2.94 -2.91 -4.07
N TRP A 36 -2.39 -3.08 -5.28
CA TRP A 36 -2.00 -4.42 -5.78
C TRP A 36 -0.95 -5.08 -4.87
N ALA A 37 0.01 -4.30 -4.36
CA ALA A 37 0.99 -4.79 -3.38
C ALA A 37 0.32 -5.21 -2.06
N ILE A 38 -0.63 -4.44 -1.54
CA ILE A 38 -1.39 -4.82 -0.34
C ILE A 38 -2.24 -6.07 -0.57
N LEU A 39 -2.80 -6.23 -1.76
CA LEU A 39 -3.66 -7.37 -2.10
C LEU A 39 -2.89 -8.68 -2.38
N ALA A 40 -1.55 -8.65 -2.39
CA ALA A 40 -0.72 -9.78 -2.85
C ALA A 40 -1.11 -10.23 -4.27
N ALA A 41 -1.52 -9.27 -5.10
CA ALA A 41 -1.94 -9.52 -6.47
C ALA A 41 -0.75 -9.81 -7.38
N PRO A 42 -0.91 -10.61 -8.44
CA PRO A 42 0.05 -10.68 -9.53
C PRO A 42 0.32 -9.29 -10.12
N LEU A 43 1.59 -8.92 -10.30
CA LEU A 43 1.99 -7.64 -10.91
C LEU A 43 2.19 -7.83 -12.41
N MET A 44 1.09 -8.06 -13.14
CA MET A 44 1.12 -8.21 -14.60
C MET A 44 0.99 -6.84 -15.26
N ILE A 45 2.01 -6.41 -15.99
CA ILE A 45 2.07 -5.09 -16.62
C ILE A 45 1.45 -5.16 -18.02
N SER A 46 0.50 -4.28 -18.31
CA SER A 46 -0.11 -4.13 -19.63
C SER A 46 0.06 -2.71 -20.16
N THR A 47 1.28 -2.38 -20.60
CA THR A 47 1.61 -1.08 -21.21
C THR A 47 2.72 -1.24 -22.25
N ASP A 48 2.89 -0.24 -23.11
CA ASP A 48 4.00 -0.23 -24.07
C ASP A 48 5.30 0.16 -23.37
N LEU A 49 6.16 -0.82 -23.11
CA LEU A 49 7.44 -0.63 -22.44
C LEU A 49 8.47 0.14 -23.29
N ALA A 50 8.29 0.22 -24.61
CA ALA A 50 9.20 0.96 -25.47
C ALA A 50 9.00 2.48 -25.37
N THR A 51 7.80 2.90 -24.96
CA THR A 51 7.39 4.31 -24.93
C THR A 51 6.93 4.80 -23.56
N ILE A 52 7.03 3.95 -22.53
CA ILE A 52 6.63 4.31 -21.17
C ILE A 52 7.39 5.54 -20.67
N ARG A 53 6.66 6.47 -20.04
CA ARG A 53 7.26 7.65 -19.44
C ARG A 53 8.08 7.29 -18.19
N PRO A 54 9.24 7.92 -17.95
CA PRO A 54 10.11 7.60 -16.81
C PRO A 54 9.40 7.60 -15.45
N GLU A 55 8.51 8.56 -15.21
CA GLU A 55 7.78 8.67 -13.94
C GLU A 55 6.88 7.46 -13.64
N PHE A 56 6.33 6.80 -14.66
CA PHE A 56 5.54 5.58 -14.50
C PHE A 56 6.40 4.33 -14.40
N GLN A 57 7.53 4.33 -15.12
CA GLN A 57 8.54 3.29 -15.00
C GLN A 57 9.08 3.22 -13.57
N GLU A 58 9.32 4.37 -12.93
CA GLU A 58 9.75 4.45 -11.52
C GLU A 58 8.74 3.82 -10.56
N ILE A 59 7.43 3.97 -10.80
CA ILE A 59 6.38 3.31 -9.99
C ILE A 59 6.48 1.79 -10.15
N LEU A 60 6.57 1.31 -11.39
CA LEU A 60 6.64 -0.13 -11.70
C LEU A 60 7.92 -0.79 -11.17
N LEU A 61 9.02 -0.05 -11.09
CA LEU A 61 10.32 -0.54 -10.62
C LEU A 61 10.59 -0.26 -9.13
N ASN A 62 9.62 0.27 -8.38
CA ASN A 62 9.82 0.58 -6.97
C ASN A 62 10.07 -0.71 -6.15
N LYS A 63 11.35 -0.93 -5.81
CA LYS A 63 11.82 -2.14 -5.11
C LYS A 63 11.16 -2.33 -3.75
N ASN A 64 10.89 -1.26 -3.02
CA ASN A 64 10.27 -1.34 -1.70
C ASN A 64 8.82 -1.84 -1.79
N ILE A 65 8.06 -1.35 -2.77
CA ILE A 65 6.67 -1.77 -2.98
C ILE A 65 6.61 -3.19 -3.58
N ILE A 66 7.53 -3.53 -4.49
CA ILE A 66 7.68 -4.91 -4.98
C ILE A 66 8.01 -5.86 -3.83
N GLN A 67 8.88 -5.47 -2.90
CA GLN A 67 9.20 -6.29 -1.72
C GLN A 67 7.97 -6.55 -0.85
N VAL A 68 7.11 -5.55 -0.66
CA VAL A 68 5.81 -5.75 0.02
C VAL A 68 4.93 -6.72 -0.76
N ASN A 69 4.84 -6.59 -2.09
CA ASN A 69 4.05 -7.49 -2.92
C ASN A 69 4.55 -8.95 -2.82
N GLN A 70 5.86 -9.14 -2.93
CA GLN A 70 6.57 -10.43 -2.91
C GLN A 70 6.87 -10.95 -1.49
N ASP A 71 6.23 -10.38 -0.47
CA ASP A 71 6.44 -10.81 0.91
C ASP A 71 6.17 -12.31 1.08
N PRO A 72 7.11 -13.06 1.69
CA PRO A 72 7.06 -14.52 1.74
C PRO A 72 5.94 -15.09 2.63
N LEU A 73 5.33 -14.27 3.51
CA LEU A 73 4.16 -14.75 4.27
C LEU A 73 2.97 -14.99 3.33
N GLY A 74 2.93 -14.31 2.18
CA GLY A 74 1.86 -14.47 1.19
C GLY A 74 0.46 -14.13 1.70
N ILE A 75 0.38 -13.36 2.79
CA ILE A 75 -0.90 -12.99 3.39
C ILE A 75 -1.47 -11.82 2.60
N GLN A 76 -2.60 -12.05 1.93
CA GLN A 76 -3.34 -10.98 1.29
C GLN A 76 -3.86 -9.97 2.34
N GLY A 77 -3.63 -8.69 2.08
CA GLY A 77 -4.15 -7.59 2.87
C GLY A 77 -5.63 -7.29 2.62
N LEU A 78 -6.16 -6.37 3.40
CA LEU A 78 -7.58 -6.01 3.40
C LEU A 78 -7.75 -4.50 3.55
N ARG A 79 -8.89 -4.00 3.06
CA ARG A 79 -9.37 -2.68 3.46
C ARG A 79 -9.87 -2.77 4.89
N VAL A 80 -9.11 -2.18 5.82
CA VAL A 80 -9.42 -2.23 7.26
C VAL A 80 -10.40 -1.15 7.68
N TYR A 81 -10.41 -0.03 6.96
CA TYR A 81 -11.25 1.10 7.31
C TYR A 81 -11.61 1.94 6.09
N LYS A 82 -12.79 2.57 6.16
CA LYS A 82 -13.27 3.56 5.19
C LYS A 82 -13.97 4.68 5.96
N GLU A 83 -13.51 5.91 5.79
CA GLU A 83 -14.13 7.10 6.37
C GLU A 83 -14.28 8.17 5.32
N LYS A 84 -15.53 8.58 5.09
CA LYS A 84 -15.88 9.50 4.01
C LYS A 84 -15.34 8.96 2.67
N MET A 85 -14.36 9.66 2.11
CA MET A 85 -13.70 9.34 0.84
C MET A 85 -12.27 8.82 1.04
N ILE A 86 -11.85 8.49 2.26
CA ILE A 86 -10.52 7.92 2.52
C ILE A 86 -10.66 6.43 2.83
N GLU A 87 -9.83 5.61 2.21
CA GLU A 87 -9.74 4.17 2.44
C GLU A 87 -8.36 3.80 2.97
N VAL A 88 -8.31 2.98 4.01
CA VAL A 88 -7.07 2.46 4.59
C VAL A 88 -7.00 0.97 4.35
N TRP A 89 -5.91 0.53 3.74
CA TRP A 89 -5.63 -0.86 3.39
C TRP A 89 -4.38 -1.31 4.11
N VAL A 90 -4.41 -2.52 4.67
CA VAL A 90 -3.31 -3.05 5.49
C VAL A 90 -2.99 -4.48 5.10
N ARG A 91 -1.70 -4.77 4.99
CA ARG A 91 -1.13 -6.10 4.79
C ARG A 91 -0.13 -6.41 5.89
N ARG A 92 -0.13 -7.64 6.39
CA ARG A 92 0.92 -8.16 7.27
C ARG A 92 2.11 -8.61 6.43
N VAL A 93 3.31 -8.23 6.85
CA VAL A 93 4.58 -8.51 6.15
C VAL A 93 5.67 -8.88 7.15
N VAL A 94 6.81 -9.37 6.65
CA VAL A 94 8.02 -9.59 7.43
C VAL A 94 8.71 -8.25 7.78
N PRO A 95 9.54 -8.21 8.84
CA PRO A 95 9.78 -9.26 9.83
C PRO A 95 8.53 -9.61 10.65
N ALA A 96 8.39 -10.89 10.99
CA ALA A 96 7.33 -11.39 11.85
C ALA A 96 7.95 -12.24 12.97
N ASN A 97 7.59 -11.91 14.21
CA ASN A 97 7.92 -12.71 15.40
C ASN A 97 6.64 -12.91 16.18
N LEU A 98 5.98 -14.05 15.93
CA LEU A 98 4.61 -14.31 16.37
C LEU A 98 4.43 -14.02 17.86
N PRO A 99 3.35 -13.31 18.24
CA PRO A 99 2.22 -12.88 17.40
C PRO A 99 2.42 -11.55 16.65
N ASN A 100 3.63 -10.97 16.67
CA ASN A 100 3.90 -9.65 16.11
C ASN A 100 4.32 -9.72 14.63
N TYR A 101 3.89 -8.73 13.86
CA TYR A 101 4.20 -8.58 12.44
C TYR A 101 4.64 -7.14 12.16
N SER A 102 5.37 -6.96 11.07
CA SER A 102 5.41 -5.67 10.37
C SER A 102 4.18 -5.53 9.47
N PHE A 103 3.89 -4.30 9.07
CA PHE A 103 2.70 -3.98 8.29
C PHE A 103 3.05 -3.04 7.13
N ALA A 104 2.45 -3.30 5.98
CA ALA A 104 2.34 -2.31 4.91
C ALA A 104 0.96 -1.66 4.99
N VAL A 105 0.92 -0.33 4.92
CA VAL A 105 -0.32 0.46 5.01
C VAL A 105 -0.42 1.34 3.77
N ALA A 106 -1.51 1.23 3.02
CA ALA A 106 -1.83 2.12 1.92
C ALA A 106 -3.06 2.97 2.27
N ILE A 107 -2.94 4.29 2.10
CA ILE A 107 -4.03 5.24 2.34
C ILE A 107 -4.42 5.87 1.01
N CYS A 108 -5.66 5.66 0.60
CA CYS A 108 -6.19 6.08 -0.69
C CYS A 108 -7.26 7.15 -0.50
N SER A 109 -7.14 8.27 -1.21
CA SER A 109 -8.21 9.25 -1.35
C SER A 109 -9.10 8.89 -2.56
N ARG A 110 -10.40 8.98 -2.37
CA ARG A 110 -11.44 8.93 -3.41
C ARG A 110 -12.07 10.31 -3.64
N ARG A 111 -11.49 11.35 -3.04
CA ARG A 111 -11.95 12.72 -3.25
C ARG A 111 -11.61 13.14 -4.68
N THR A 112 -12.39 14.06 -5.22
CA THR A 112 -12.24 14.58 -6.58
C THR A 112 -12.25 16.11 -6.59
N ASP A 113 -12.04 16.74 -5.44
CA ASP A 113 -12.04 18.19 -5.28
C ASP A 113 -10.72 18.84 -5.70
N GLY A 114 -9.70 18.04 -6.03
CA GLY A 114 -8.44 18.48 -6.62
C GLY A 114 -7.44 19.08 -5.63
N PHE A 115 -7.73 19.02 -4.32
CA PHE A 115 -6.86 19.55 -3.28
C PHE A 115 -6.26 18.44 -2.42
N PRO A 116 -4.95 18.49 -2.12
CA PRO A 116 -4.35 17.59 -1.15
C PRO A 116 -5.05 17.69 0.20
N TYR A 117 -5.47 16.55 0.74
CA TYR A 117 -6.18 16.46 2.00
C TYR A 117 -5.26 15.97 3.12
N PRO A 118 -5.04 16.75 4.19
CA PRO A 118 -4.34 16.25 5.37
C PRO A 118 -5.25 15.26 6.11
N TYR A 119 -4.85 14.00 6.14
CA TYR A 119 -5.55 12.93 6.85
C TYR A 119 -4.73 12.46 8.04
N THR A 120 -5.34 12.41 9.22
CA THR A 120 -4.72 11.88 10.43
C THR A 120 -5.22 10.48 10.71
N LEU A 121 -4.31 9.50 10.65
CA LEU A 121 -4.57 8.11 11.04
C LEU A 121 -4.08 7.87 12.47
N VAL A 122 -4.95 7.28 13.30
CA VAL A 122 -4.54 6.69 14.58
C VAL A 122 -4.15 5.23 14.35
N LEU A 123 -2.95 4.80 14.76
CA LEU A 123 -2.41 3.49 14.39
C LEU A 123 -3.30 2.30 14.78
N LYS A 124 -3.93 2.34 15.96
CA LYS A 124 -4.86 1.29 16.40
C LYS A 124 -6.06 1.10 15.48
N ARG A 125 -6.49 2.15 14.75
CA ARG A 125 -7.58 2.04 13.75
C ARG A 125 -7.17 1.20 12.54
N ALA A 126 -5.87 1.09 12.26
CA ALA A 126 -5.31 0.22 11.24
C ALA A 126 -4.91 -1.17 11.80
N PHE A 127 -5.32 -1.50 13.02
CA PHE A 127 -4.96 -2.73 13.75
C PHE A 127 -3.46 -2.86 14.08
N LEU A 128 -2.72 -1.75 14.08
CA LEU A 128 -1.33 -1.70 14.54
C LEU A 128 -1.34 -1.53 16.08
N LEU A 129 -1.32 -2.66 16.80
CA LEU A 129 -1.57 -2.74 18.25
C LEU A 129 -0.33 -3.07 19.10
N ASN A 130 0.87 -3.16 18.52
CA ASN A 130 2.07 -3.50 19.28
C ASN A 130 2.45 -2.38 20.27
N HIS A 131 2.40 -2.69 21.57
CA HIS A 131 2.76 -1.76 22.65
C HIS A 131 4.24 -1.36 22.66
N LYS A 132 5.12 -2.13 22.00
CA LYS A 132 6.54 -1.75 21.80
C LYS A 132 6.72 -0.65 20.75
N GLY A 133 5.67 -0.33 20.01
CA GLY A 133 5.66 0.70 18.96
C GLY A 133 6.19 0.21 17.61
N TYR A 134 6.20 1.15 16.67
CA TYR A 134 6.55 0.96 15.27
C TYR A 134 7.47 2.09 14.79
N THR A 135 8.44 1.77 13.95
CA THR A 135 9.08 2.74 13.06
C THR A 135 8.34 2.74 11.73
N LEU A 136 8.34 3.87 11.03
CA LEU A 136 7.57 4.03 9.79
C LEU A 136 8.49 4.50 8.68
N LYS A 137 8.23 4.01 7.46
CA LYS A 137 8.94 4.39 6.24
C LYS A 137 7.93 4.64 5.13
N ASP A 138 8.07 5.76 4.44
CA ASP A 138 7.33 6.03 3.20
C ASP A 138 8.02 5.31 2.04
N LEU A 139 7.29 4.38 1.40
CA LEU A 139 7.86 3.52 0.36
C LEU A 139 7.97 4.22 -1.00
N TYR A 140 7.30 5.35 -1.21
CA TYR A 140 7.42 6.15 -2.43
C TYR A 140 8.55 7.15 -2.37
N THR A 141 8.79 7.76 -1.19
CA THR A 141 9.89 8.72 -1.01
C THR A 141 11.17 8.07 -0.48
N ASP A 142 11.09 6.81 -0.04
CA ASP A 142 12.16 6.06 0.62
C ASP A 142 12.63 6.70 1.94
N GLN A 143 11.79 7.53 2.57
CA GLN A 143 12.11 8.28 3.78
C GLN A 143 11.57 7.61 5.04
N ASP A 144 12.43 7.42 6.03
CA ASP A 144 12.03 7.03 7.38
C ASP A 144 11.42 8.23 8.12
N LEU A 145 10.27 8.01 8.77
CA LEU A 145 9.67 9.00 9.65
C LEU A 145 10.36 8.91 11.02
N PRO A 146 10.72 10.05 11.63
CA PRO A 146 11.47 10.05 12.88
C PRO A 146 10.61 9.58 14.06
N GLY A 147 11.22 8.76 14.92
CA GLY A 147 10.65 8.35 16.20
C GLY A 147 9.96 6.98 16.18
N VAL A 148 9.30 6.69 17.30
CA VAL A 148 8.55 5.44 17.51
C VAL A 148 7.08 5.79 17.74
N TYR A 149 6.22 5.13 16.98
CA TYR A 149 4.78 5.34 16.98
C TYR A 149 4.09 4.20 17.71
N TYR A 150 3.23 4.55 18.67
CA TYR A 150 2.47 3.60 19.48
C TYR A 150 1.04 3.47 18.93
N PRO A 151 0.24 2.49 19.39
CA PRO A 151 -1.13 2.30 18.89
C PRO A 151 -2.02 3.56 19.00
N ASP A 152 -1.79 4.42 19.99
CA ASP A 152 -2.52 5.69 20.16
C ASP A 152 -1.85 6.89 19.45
N SER A 153 -0.70 6.69 18.80
CA SER A 153 -0.03 7.75 18.05
C SER A 153 -0.80 8.11 16.77
N ASN A 154 -0.74 9.40 16.45
CA ASN A 154 -1.32 9.98 15.25
C ASN A 154 -0.26 10.15 14.17
N ILE A 155 -0.59 9.77 12.94
CA ILE A 155 0.22 10.04 11.75
C ILE A 155 -0.61 10.90 10.81
N THR A 156 -0.10 12.08 10.48
CA THR A 156 -0.74 12.96 9.50
C THR A 156 -0.03 12.78 8.16
N VAL A 157 -0.78 12.36 7.15
CA VAL A 157 -0.32 12.23 5.77
C VAL A 157 -1.07 13.22 4.89
N ARG A 158 -0.40 13.76 3.87
CA ARG A 158 -1.08 14.52 2.80
C ARG A 158 -1.36 13.57 1.66
N ILE A 159 -2.65 13.43 1.31
CA ILE A 159 -3.10 12.53 0.25
C ILE A 159 -3.68 13.41 -0.86
N ASN A 160 -3.22 13.19 -2.09
CA ASN A 160 -3.75 13.87 -3.28
C ASN A 160 -5.09 13.27 -3.72
#